data_AF-A0A9Q0M1C5-F1
#
_entry.id   AF-A0A9Q0M1C5-F1
#
_cell.length_a   1.000
_cell.length_b   1.000
_cell.length_c   1.000
_cell.angle_alpha   90.00
_cell.angle_beta   90.00
_cell.angle_gamma   90.00
#
_symmetry.space_group_name_H-M   'P 1'
#
loop_
_entity.id
_entity.type
_entity.pdbx_description
1 polymer ?
#
loop_
_entity_poly.entity_id
_entity_poly.type
_entity_poly.pdbx_seq_one_letter_code
_entity_poly.pdbx_strand_id
1 'polypeptide(L)'
;MFAPVVNNILVTISQLYNENLIEVRSIEDVLTGREVGILKTLNTITTPMKQLGIAVPDINVGLYKLSETTFGFIKLRDNQTFGPTEMYTGRSSIGRFNYIRSINDKRQLPFFRSYCNQILGTDGTFFGAHPPMGPNVSIYIHNPHLCRPMKFDFDKESHVKMINTYRYLMDYRQFSILQDTRNWCYCPKGETINRCEGVLFMKQCLDGAPLALSNPHFLQSHRLLARVQGLHPDAKHHQGFLELERTLGSSAEVSIRVQLNLDLKPYSAVQRLNSFRPVIMPYLWFDEGALIEGYLHYLIMIASWTIELSQELFILLGTIGVFLIIKGIAKIIYKRIIKNKKIIPDHDESNSNGK
;
A
#
# COMPACT_ATOMS: atom_id res chain seq x y z
N MET A 1 6.98 -0.48 -37.16
CA MET A 1 7.92 -0.22 -38.28
C MET A 1 9.35 0.02 -37.80
N PHE A 2 9.60 0.64 -36.63
CA PHE A 2 10.96 0.94 -36.14
C PHE A 2 11.65 -0.16 -35.29
N ALA A 3 10.92 -1.16 -34.79
CA ALA A 3 11.48 -2.16 -33.85
C ALA A 3 12.73 -2.91 -34.36
N PRO A 4 12.81 -3.37 -35.64
CA PRO A 4 14.00 -4.04 -36.14
C PRO A 4 15.24 -3.11 -36.18
N VAL A 5 15.04 -1.84 -36.53
CA VAL A 5 16.10 -0.83 -36.59
C VAL A 5 16.63 -0.53 -35.19
N VAL A 6 15.73 -0.29 -34.23
CA VAL A 6 16.10 -0.06 -32.82
C VAL A 6 16.84 -1.27 -32.24
N ASN A 7 16.36 -2.48 -32.52
CA ASN A 7 17.01 -3.70 -32.05
C ASN A 7 18.44 -3.85 -32.60
N ASN A 8 18.64 -3.61 -33.90
CA ASN A 8 19.98 -3.70 -34.50
C ASN A 8 20.93 -2.65 -33.93
N ILE A 9 20.46 -1.42 -33.68
CA ILE A 9 21.25 -0.37 -33.03
C ILE A 9 21.65 -0.81 -31.62
N LEU A 10 20.70 -1.28 -30.80
CA LEU A 10 20.97 -1.72 -29.43
C LEU A 10 21.94 -2.90 -29.37
N VAL A 11 21.80 -3.87 -30.27
CA VAL A 11 22.72 -5.02 -30.38
C VAL A 11 24.12 -4.55 -30.76
N THR A 12 24.22 -3.66 -31.75
CA THR A 12 25.52 -3.13 -32.20
C THR A 12 26.20 -2.33 -31.10
N ILE A 13 25.48 -1.46 -30.40
CA ILE A 13 26.03 -0.69 -29.27
C ILE A 13 26.45 -1.62 -28.13
N SER A 14 25.63 -2.62 -27.80
CA SER A 14 25.99 -3.61 -26.77
C SER A 14 27.27 -4.37 -27.11
N GLN A 15 27.47 -4.71 -28.38
CA GLN A 15 28.71 -5.33 -28.86
C GLN A 15 29.91 -4.37 -28.79
N LEU A 16 29.71 -3.09 -29.17
CA LEU A 16 30.76 -2.06 -29.12
C LEU A 16 31.30 -1.82 -27.71
N TYR A 17 30.43 -1.78 -26.70
CA TYR A 17 30.83 -1.61 -25.30
C TYR A 17 31.25 -2.90 -24.61
N ASN A 18 31.20 -4.04 -25.32
CA ASN A 18 31.45 -5.37 -24.76
C ASN A 18 30.64 -5.62 -23.47
N GLU A 19 29.40 -5.13 -23.41
CA GLU A 19 28.56 -5.15 -22.20
C GLU A 19 28.42 -6.57 -21.65
N ASN A 20 28.69 -6.72 -20.35
CA ASN A 20 28.55 -7.99 -19.65
C ASN A 20 27.17 -8.07 -19.00
N LEU A 21 26.59 -9.26 -18.98
CA LEU A 21 25.29 -9.45 -18.32
C LEU A 21 25.39 -9.27 -16.80
N ILE A 22 26.50 -9.72 -16.24
CA ILE A 22 26.79 -9.63 -14.81
C ILE A 22 27.98 -8.71 -14.66
N GLU A 23 27.81 -7.69 -13.84
CA GLU A 23 28.85 -6.72 -13.55
C GLU A 23 29.04 -6.59 -12.05
N VAL A 24 30.29 -6.43 -11.63
CA VAL A 24 30.61 -6.04 -10.25
C VAL A 24 30.64 -4.52 -10.19
N ARG A 25 29.82 -3.96 -9.30
CA ARG A 25 29.64 -2.52 -9.11
C ARG A 25 29.55 -2.21 -7.62
N SER A 26 29.85 -0.96 -7.26
CA SER A 26 29.61 -0.49 -5.90
C SER A 26 28.11 -0.36 -5.63
N ILE A 27 27.72 -0.37 -4.34
CA ILE A 27 26.33 -0.13 -3.94
C ILE A 27 25.90 1.28 -4.36
N GLU A 28 26.80 2.26 -4.24
CA GLU A 28 26.56 3.64 -4.67
C GLU A 28 26.21 3.71 -6.16
N ASP A 29 27.02 3.11 -7.03
CA ASP A 29 26.76 3.08 -8.48
C ASP A 29 25.39 2.47 -8.84
N VAL A 30 24.95 1.46 -8.09
CA VAL A 30 23.66 0.79 -8.30
C VAL A 30 22.49 1.68 -7.86
N LEU A 31 22.65 2.39 -6.73
CA LEU A 31 21.58 3.16 -6.11
C LEU A 31 21.52 4.58 -6.64
N THR A 32 22.59 5.37 -6.48
CA THR A 32 22.67 6.78 -6.84
C THR A 32 23.02 6.99 -8.31
N GLY A 33 23.56 5.95 -8.95
CA GLY A 33 23.64 5.82 -10.39
C GLY A 33 25.00 6.14 -10.98
N ARG A 34 25.25 5.52 -12.13
CA ARG A 34 26.51 5.61 -12.88
C ARG A 34 26.26 5.94 -14.34
N GLU A 35 27.29 6.39 -15.05
CA GLU A 35 27.22 6.44 -16.51
C GLU A 35 27.08 5.02 -17.10
N VAL A 36 26.22 4.90 -18.10
CA VAL A 36 26.02 3.68 -18.88
C VAL A 36 26.38 3.96 -20.33
N GLY A 37 27.30 3.17 -20.88
CA GLY A 37 27.84 3.36 -22.22
C GLY A 37 26.74 3.43 -23.28
N ILE A 38 25.79 2.49 -23.24
CA ILE A 38 24.68 2.46 -24.20
C ILE A 38 23.81 3.72 -24.18
N LEU A 39 23.51 4.26 -22.99
CA LEU A 39 22.71 5.49 -22.84
C LEU A 39 23.49 6.69 -23.40
N LYS A 40 24.78 6.78 -23.09
CA LYS A 40 25.68 7.83 -23.61
C LYS A 40 25.73 7.84 -25.14
N THR A 41 25.88 6.68 -25.77
CA THR A 41 25.90 6.57 -27.24
C THR A 41 24.55 6.92 -27.85
N LEU A 42 23.46 6.44 -27.26
CA LEU A 42 22.11 6.77 -27.72
C LEU A 42 21.87 8.28 -27.64
N ASN A 43 22.26 8.93 -26.54
CA ASN A 43 22.15 10.38 -26.43
C ASN A 43 22.98 11.07 -27.54
N THR A 44 24.25 10.67 -27.70
CA THR A 44 25.15 11.23 -28.72
C THR A 44 24.59 11.15 -30.15
N ILE A 45 23.93 10.03 -30.49
CA ILE A 45 23.32 9.85 -31.82
C ILE A 45 22.01 10.63 -31.96
N THR A 46 21.22 10.72 -30.90
CA THR A 46 19.87 11.27 -30.96
C THR A 46 19.82 12.78 -30.82
N THR A 47 20.80 13.42 -30.15
CA THR A 47 20.84 14.89 -30.02
C THR A 47 20.88 15.61 -31.37
N PRO A 48 21.76 15.25 -32.33
CA PRO A 48 21.77 15.89 -33.65
C PRO A 48 20.47 15.64 -34.44
N MET A 49 19.89 14.44 -34.33
CA MET A 49 18.63 14.12 -34.99
C MET A 49 17.48 14.99 -34.47
N LYS A 50 17.40 15.19 -33.15
CA LYS A 50 16.42 16.10 -32.52
C LYS A 50 16.60 17.54 -33.01
N GLN A 51 17.84 18.01 -33.16
CA GLN A 51 18.13 19.36 -33.70
C GLN A 51 17.73 19.53 -35.17
N LEU A 52 17.78 18.46 -35.96
CA LEU A 52 17.32 18.44 -37.36
C LEU A 52 15.80 18.25 -37.50
N GLY A 53 15.04 18.29 -36.40
CA GLY A 53 13.58 18.13 -36.41
C GLY A 53 13.12 16.68 -36.65
N ILE A 54 14.02 15.70 -36.55
CA ILE A 54 13.66 14.28 -36.66
C ILE A 54 13.10 13.84 -35.32
N ALA A 55 11.85 13.34 -35.31
CA ALA A 55 11.21 12.82 -34.12
C ALA A 55 11.92 11.54 -33.64
N VAL A 56 12.64 11.65 -32.52
CA VAL A 56 13.23 10.51 -31.82
C VAL A 56 12.39 10.22 -30.58
N PRO A 57 11.93 8.98 -30.36
CA PRO A 57 11.22 8.63 -29.13
C PRO A 57 12.13 8.84 -27.90
N ASP A 58 11.59 9.48 -26.87
CA ASP A 58 12.29 9.57 -25.59
C ASP A 58 12.37 8.19 -24.93
N ILE A 59 13.53 7.89 -24.36
CA ILE A 59 13.78 6.62 -23.67
C ILE A 59 13.24 6.77 -22.25
N ASN A 60 11.99 6.38 -22.02
CA ASN A 60 11.36 6.40 -20.71
C ASN A 60 11.10 4.98 -20.21
N VAL A 61 11.04 4.81 -18.88
CA VAL A 61 10.63 3.56 -18.22
C VAL A 61 9.27 3.79 -17.56
N GLY A 62 8.24 3.85 -18.41
CA GLY A 62 6.87 4.19 -18.03
C GLY A 62 6.77 5.49 -17.25
N LEU A 63 6.54 5.38 -15.95
CA LEU A 63 6.41 6.55 -15.07
C LEU A 63 7.74 7.27 -14.79
N TYR A 64 8.89 6.66 -15.13
CA TYR A 64 10.20 7.23 -14.86
C TYR A 64 10.84 7.77 -16.13
N LYS A 65 11.26 9.03 -16.09
CA LYS A 65 12.15 9.59 -17.10
C LYS A 65 13.58 9.12 -16.83
N LEU A 66 14.17 8.34 -17.74
CA LEU A 66 15.57 7.95 -17.63
C LEU A 66 16.47 9.17 -17.83
N SER A 67 17.58 9.20 -17.09
CA SER A 67 18.66 10.14 -17.39
C SER A 67 19.30 9.78 -18.73
N GLU A 68 19.71 10.80 -19.47
CA GLU A 68 20.28 10.63 -20.81
C GLU A 68 21.54 9.76 -20.85
N THR A 69 22.33 9.73 -19.76
CA THR A 69 23.60 8.99 -19.73
C THR A 69 23.74 8.11 -18.49
N THR A 70 22.89 8.27 -17.46
CA THR A 70 23.08 7.60 -16.18
C THR A 70 21.92 6.69 -15.79
N PHE A 71 22.24 5.64 -15.04
CA PHE A 71 21.24 4.73 -14.48
C PHE A 71 21.57 4.43 -13.02
N GLY A 72 20.57 4.57 -12.14
CA GLY A 72 20.60 4.18 -10.74
C GLY A 72 19.17 4.09 -10.20
N PHE A 73 18.89 3.14 -9.32
CA PHE A 73 17.50 2.88 -8.88
C PHE A 73 16.88 4.04 -8.10
N ILE A 74 17.65 4.72 -7.25
CA ILE A 74 17.19 5.91 -6.54
C ILE A 74 17.14 7.10 -7.51
N LYS A 75 18.12 7.22 -8.40
CA LYS A 75 18.17 8.29 -9.42
C LYS A 75 16.97 8.28 -10.35
N LEU A 76 16.37 7.11 -10.62
CA LEU A 76 15.11 7.03 -11.37
C LEU A 76 13.97 7.81 -10.69
N ARG A 77 14.03 8.01 -9.37
CA ARG A 77 13.04 8.78 -8.60
C ARG A 77 13.33 10.29 -8.61
N ASP A 78 14.50 10.72 -9.06
CA ASP A 78 14.87 12.14 -9.09
C ASP A 78 13.99 12.91 -10.07
N ASN A 79 13.52 14.08 -9.63
CA ASN A 79 12.67 14.98 -10.40
C ASN A 79 11.42 14.32 -11.02
N GLN A 80 10.93 13.22 -10.43
CA GLN A 80 9.68 12.61 -10.83
C GLN A 80 8.51 13.19 -10.04
N THR A 81 7.52 13.69 -10.76
CA THR A 81 6.26 14.13 -10.15
C THR A 81 5.20 13.07 -10.45
N PHE A 82 4.66 12.44 -9.41
CA PHE A 82 3.53 11.53 -9.53
C PHE A 82 2.23 12.28 -9.20
N GLY A 83 1.23 12.12 -10.04
CA GLY A 83 -0.05 12.81 -9.90
C GLY A 83 -0.27 13.89 -10.96
N PRO A 84 -1.32 14.72 -10.80
CA PRO A 84 -1.98 15.04 -9.53
C PRO A 84 -2.79 13.91 -8.89
N THR A 85 -2.89 13.93 -7.56
CA THR A 85 -3.69 12.99 -6.76
C THR A 85 -4.81 13.76 -6.06
N GLU A 86 -6.06 13.34 -6.27
CA GLU A 86 -7.23 13.89 -5.59
C GLU A 86 -7.52 13.04 -4.35
N MET A 87 -7.62 13.68 -3.18
CA MET A 87 -7.89 13.01 -1.89
C MET A 87 -9.11 13.58 -1.20
N TYR A 88 -9.78 12.76 -0.39
CA TYR A 88 -10.91 13.19 0.42
C TYR A 88 -10.45 14.06 1.60
N THR A 89 -11.04 15.24 1.73
CA THR A 89 -10.70 16.21 2.81
C THR A 89 -11.30 15.85 4.18
N GLY A 90 -12.12 14.81 4.27
CA GLY A 90 -12.81 14.42 5.50
C GLY A 90 -14.04 15.28 5.87
N ARG A 91 -14.35 16.36 5.12
CA ARG A 91 -15.47 17.26 5.44
C ARG A 91 -16.83 16.57 5.50
N SER A 92 -17.08 15.60 4.62
CA SER A 92 -18.34 14.83 4.61
C SER A 92 -18.31 13.62 5.53
N SER A 93 -17.14 13.07 5.80
CA SER A 93 -16.93 11.92 6.68
C SER A 93 -15.46 11.88 7.08
N ILE A 94 -15.19 12.09 8.37
CA ILE A 94 -13.83 12.16 8.91
C ILE A 94 -13.08 10.81 8.78
N GLY A 95 -13.82 9.69 8.78
CA GLY A 95 -13.27 8.34 8.54
C GLY A 95 -12.83 8.11 7.08
N ARG A 96 -13.13 9.03 6.15
CA ARG A 96 -12.62 8.99 4.77
C ARG A 96 -11.50 9.98 4.51
N PHE A 97 -11.05 10.72 5.52
CA PHE A 97 -9.93 11.66 5.36
C PHE A 97 -8.72 10.94 4.74
N ASN A 98 -8.05 11.63 3.81
CA ASN A 98 -6.84 11.15 3.13
C ASN A 98 -7.01 9.93 2.19
N TYR A 99 -8.22 9.39 2.04
CA TYR A 99 -8.46 8.38 1.00
C TYR A 99 -8.28 8.96 -0.39
N ILE A 100 -7.62 8.21 -1.27
CA ILE A 100 -7.38 8.64 -2.65
C ILE A 100 -8.64 8.39 -3.47
N ARG A 101 -9.08 9.43 -4.18
CA ARG A 101 -10.24 9.40 -5.06
C ARG A 101 -9.86 9.20 -6.52
N SER A 102 -8.82 9.87 -6.98
CA SER A 102 -8.34 9.78 -8.35
C SER A 102 -6.85 10.10 -8.45
N ILE A 103 -6.20 9.55 -9.47
CA ILE A 103 -4.79 9.80 -9.82
C ILE A 103 -4.77 10.15 -11.30
N ASN A 104 -4.18 11.28 -11.67
CA ASN A 104 -4.17 11.81 -13.04
C ASN A 104 -5.57 11.87 -13.65
N ASP A 105 -6.53 12.39 -12.87
CA ASP A 105 -7.96 12.48 -13.21
C ASP A 105 -8.66 11.13 -13.49
N LYS A 106 -7.98 10.00 -13.23
CA LYS A 106 -8.54 8.66 -13.39
C LYS A 106 -8.91 8.07 -12.03
N ARG A 107 -10.11 7.49 -11.96
CA ARG A 107 -10.60 6.74 -10.78
C ARG A 107 -10.22 5.27 -10.78
N GLN A 108 -9.53 4.83 -11.83
CA GLN A 108 -9.05 3.47 -12.00
C GLN A 108 -7.66 3.51 -12.64
N LEU A 109 -6.81 2.58 -12.24
CA LEU A 109 -5.48 2.40 -12.78
C LEU A 109 -5.56 1.94 -14.24
N PRO A 110 -4.90 2.61 -15.20
CA PRO A 110 -5.10 2.35 -16.62
C PRO A 110 -4.46 1.04 -17.10
N PHE A 111 -3.59 0.43 -16.29
CA PHE A 111 -2.70 -0.67 -16.70
C PHE A 111 -3.17 -2.06 -16.26
N PHE A 112 -4.15 -2.17 -15.36
CA PHE A 112 -4.70 -3.47 -14.93
C PHE A 112 -6.13 -3.68 -15.43
N ARG A 113 -6.55 -4.94 -15.45
CA ARG A 113 -7.93 -5.32 -15.76
C ARG A 113 -8.81 -5.15 -14.53
N SER A 114 -10.11 -4.91 -14.76
CA SER A 114 -11.09 -4.95 -13.66
C SER A 114 -11.10 -6.32 -13.00
N TYR A 115 -11.17 -6.41 -11.67
CA TYR A 115 -11.29 -5.33 -10.66
C TYR A 115 -9.94 -4.91 -10.04
N CYS A 116 -8.82 -5.47 -10.51
CA CYS A 116 -7.46 -5.15 -10.02
C CYS A 116 -7.03 -3.69 -10.26
N ASN A 117 -7.76 -2.97 -11.12
CA ASN A 117 -7.51 -1.59 -11.47
C ASN A 117 -8.13 -0.57 -10.50
N GLN A 118 -8.71 -1.00 -9.39
CA GLN A 118 -9.24 -0.10 -8.38
C GLN A 118 -8.14 0.69 -7.68
N ILE A 119 -8.42 1.97 -7.40
CA ILE A 119 -7.62 2.80 -6.50
C ILE A 119 -8.25 2.66 -5.11
N LEU A 120 -7.50 2.07 -4.18
CA LEU A 120 -7.95 1.78 -2.83
C LEU A 120 -6.98 2.38 -1.82
N GLY A 121 -7.53 2.83 -0.68
CA GLY A 121 -6.73 3.27 0.46
C GLY A 121 -6.25 4.72 0.41
N THR A 122 -5.20 4.98 1.16
CA THR A 122 -4.60 6.31 1.35
C THR A 122 -3.13 6.29 0.88
N ASP A 123 -2.42 7.39 1.04
CA ASP A 123 -0.96 7.43 0.80
C ASP A 123 -0.13 6.77 1.92
N GLY A 124 -0.78 6.27 2.98
CA GLY A 124 -0.15 5.62 4.12
C GLY A 124 0.21 6.54 5.28
N THR A 125 -0.08 7.85 5.22
CA THR A 125 0.17 8.79 6.34
C THR A 125 -0.99 8.83 7.33
N PHE A 126 -2.23 8.91 6.82
CA PHE A 126 -3.48 8.90 7.58
C PHE A 126 -4.50 7.99 6.92
N PHE A 127 -5.38 7.38 7.71
CA PHE A 127 -6.43 6.45 7.28
C PHE A 127 -7.84 6.87 7.73
N GLY A 128 -8.00 8.16 8.08
CA GLY A 128 -9.23 8.70 8.66
C GLY A 128 -9.41 8.35 10.13
N ALA A 129 -10.22 9.13 10.83
CA ALA A 129 -10.47 8.92 12.25
C ALA A 129 -11.21 7.61 12.51
N HIS A 130 -10.89 6.97 13.63
CA HIS A 130 -11.40 5.66 14.05
C HIS A 130 -11.26 4.60 12.95
N PRO A 131 -10.03 4.26 12.55
CA PRO A 131 -9.80 3.21 11.58
C PRO A 131 -10.46 1.90 12.03
N PRO A 132 -10.93 1.07 11.07
CA PRO A 132 -11.62 -0.17 11.39
C PRO A 132 -10.71 -1.15 12.15
N MET A 133 -11.28 -2.16 12.81
CA MET A 133 -10.49 -3.23 13.44
C MET A 133 -11.29 -4.54 13.45
N GLY A 134 -10.59 -5.66 13.63
CA GLY A 134 -11.20 -6.98 13.77
C GLY A 134 -10.88 -7.96 12.63
N PRO A 135 -11.40 -9.19 12.71
CA PRO A 135 -11.14 -10.21 11.71
C PRO A 135 -11.70 -9.79 10.35
N ASN A 136 -10.95 -10.06 9.28
CA ASN A 136 -11.30 -9.72 7.89
C ASN A 136 -11.35 -8.21 7.58
N VAL A 137 -10.78 -7.36 8.44
CA VAL A 137 -10.57 -5.94 8.14
C VAL A 137 -9.24 -5.77 7.42
N SER A 138 -9.28 -5.06 6.29
CA SER A 138 -8.09 -4.71 5.51
C SER A 138 -8.07 -3.23 5.18
N ILE A 139 -6.89 -2.64 5.24
CA ILE A 139 -6.60 -1.29 4.76
C ILE A 139 -5.58 -1.36 3.63
N TYR A 140 -5.46 -0.26 2.88
CA TYR A 140 -4.63 -0.22 1.69
C TYR A 140 -3.73 1.03 1.69
N ILE A 141 -2.48 0.85 1.27
CA ILE A 141 -1.55 1.94 1.00
C ILE A 141 -1.31 2.01 -0.50
N HIS A 142 -1.48 3.18 -1.09
CA HIS A 142 -1.12 3.44 -2.47
C HIS A 142 0.21 4.19 -2.53
N ASN A 143 1.27 3.49 -2.94
CA ASN A 143 2.54 4.10 -3.30
C ASN A 143 2.68 4.06 -4.84
N PRO A 144 2.87 5.20 -5.53
CA PRO A 144 3.00 5.25 -6.98
C PRO A 144 4.08 4.31 -7.55
N HIS A 145 5.13 4.03 -6.78
CA HIS A 145 6.24 3.17 -7.18
C HIS A 145 5.88 1.66 -7.18
N LEU A 146 4.81 1.25 -6.50
CA LEU A 146 4.40 -0.16 -6.38
C LEU A 146 3.35 -0.58 -7.41
N CYS A 147 2.88 0.35 -8.25
CA CYS A 147 1.88 0.19 -9.31
C CYS A 147 0.47 -0.24 -8.87
N ARG A 148 0.28 -0.82 -7.68
CA ARG A 148 -1.04 -1.16 -7.12
C ARG A 148 -1.10 -0.82 -5.63
N PRO A 149 -2.30 -0.67 -5.06
CA PRO A 149 -2.45 -0.61 -3.61
C PRO A 149 -1.92 -1.88 -2.93
N MET A 150 -1.16 -1.69 -1.85
CA MET A 150 -0.69 -2.75 -0.96
C MET A 150 -1.70 -3.00 0.14
N LYS A 151 -2.02 -4.27 0.37
CA LYS A 151 -3.05 -4.69 1.31
C LYS A 151 -2.43 -5.02 2.66
N PHE A 152 -3.04 -4.50 3.72
CA PHE A 152 -2.65 -4.75 5.10
C PHE A 152 -3.86 -5.26 5.86
N ASP A 153 -3.73 -6.44 6.47
CA ASP A 153 -4.80 -7.11 7.23
C ASP A 153 -4.60 -6.86 8.74
N PHE A 154 -5.70 -6.60 9.47
CA PHE A 154 -5.63 -6.40 10.92
C PHE A 154 -5.07 -7.66 11.60
N ASP A 155 -4.07 -7.47 12.46
CA ASP A 155 -3.46 -8.52 13.25
C ASP A 155 -3.96 -8.45 14.70
N LYS A 156 -3.69 -7.31 15.36
CA LYS A 156 -4.01 -7.13 16.78
C LYS A 156 -3.97 -5.68 17.22
N GLU A 157 -4.49 -5.47 18.42
CA GLU A 157 -4.21 -4.29 19.22
C GLU A 157 -2.73 -4.25 19.66
N SER A 158 -2.12 -3.08 19.59
CA SER A 158 -0.71 -2.83 19.88
C SER A 158 -0.51 -1.45 20.54
N HIS A 159 0.73 -1.13 20.90
CA HIS A 159 1.13 0.17 21.42
C HIS A 159 2.53 0.53 20.92
N VAL A 160 2.71 1.77 20.46
CA VAL A 160 4.01 2.29 19.99
C VAL A 160 4.28 3.61 20.70
N LYS A 161 5.39 3.70 21.43
CA LYS A 161 5.78 4.92 22.18
C LYS A 161 4.61 5.50 23.01
N MET A 162 3.88 4.67 23.76
CA MET A 162 2.69 5.07 24.56
C MET A 162 1.45 5.52 23.76
N ILE A 163 1.48 5.39 22.43
CA ILE A 163 0.32 5.60 21.56
C ILE A 163 -0.40 4.26 21.39
N ASN A 164 -1.71 4.24 21.64
CA ASN A 164 -2.56 3.08 21.37
C ASN A 164 -2.69 2.90 19.85
N THR A 165 -2.35 1.71 19.35
CA THR A 165 -2.31 1.43 17.91
C THR A 165 -3.03 0.13 17.55
N TYR A 166 -3.46 0.01 16.31
CA TYR A 166 -3.83 -1.25 15.67
C TYR A 166 -2.69 -1.67 14.78
N ARG A 167 -2.17 -2.88 15.01
CA ARG A 167 -1.18 -3.50 14.15
C ARG A 167 -1.86 -4.16 12.98
N TYR A 168 -1.41 -3.81 11.80
CA TYR A 168 -1.76 -4.45 10.55
C TYR A 168 -0.52 -5.09 9.94
N LEU A 169 -0.67 -6.28 9.37
CA LEU A 169 0.39 -6.98 8.65
C LEU A 169 0.14 -6.89 7.15
N MET A 170 1.21 -6.64 6.39
CA MET A 170 1.13 -6.66 4.93
C MET A 170 0.75 -8.08 4.47
N ASP A 171 -0.27 -8.22 3.64
CA ASP A 171 -0.81 -9.51 3.20
C ASP A 171 0.17 -10.20 2.25
N TYR A 172 0.87 -11.22 2.74
CA TYR A 172 1.85 -11.97 1.95
C TYR A 172 1.23 -12.64 0.71
N ARG A 173 -0.09 -12.85 0.68
CA ARG A 173 -0.83 -13.46 -0.44
C ARG A 173 -1.02 -12.50 -1.59
N GLN A 174 -0.76 -11.20 -1.42
CA GLN A 174 -1.08 -10.18 -2.43
C GLN A 174 -0.32 -10.36 -3.77
N PHE A 175 0.79 -11.11 -3.78
CA PHE A 175 1.52 -11.49 -5.00
C PHE A 175 1.23 -12.92 -5.48
N SER A 176 0.42 -13.69 -4.74
CA SER A 176 0.05 -15.06 -5.06
C SER A 176 -1.34 -15.10 -5.70
N ILE A 177 -1.45 -15.79 -6.82
CA ILE A 177 -2.74 -16.10 -7.48
C ILE A 177 -3.30 -17.41 -6.93
N LEU A 178 -2.44 -18.34 -6.50
CA LEU A 178 -2.87 -19.62 -5.92
C LEU A 178 -3.46 -19.46 -4.53
N GLN A 179 -2.92 -18.56 -3.70
CA GLN A 179 -3.43 -18.29 -2.36
C GLN A 179 -4.55 -17.24 -2.34
N ASP A 180 -4.58 -16.33 -3.32
CA ASP A 180 -5.68 -15.39 -3.52
C ASP A 180 -5.97 -15.26 -5.02
N THR A 181 -6.99 -16.02 -5.47
CA THR A 181 -7.39 -16.07 -6.88
C THR A 181 -7.78 -14.71 -7.44
N ARG A 182 -8.11 -13.74 -6.58
CA ARG A 182 -8.45 -12.38 -6.98
C ARG A 182 -7.29 -11.62 -7.63
N ASN A 183 -6.06 -12.07 -7.43
CA ASN A 183 -4.87 -11.46 -8.03
C ASN A 183 -4.69 -11.79 -9.53
N TRP A 184 -5.52 -12.65 -10.12
CA TRP A 184 -5.40 -13.09 -11.52
C TRP A 184 -5.30 -11.92 -12.52
N CYS A 185 -6.02 -10.82 -12.26
CA CYS A 185 -6.09 -9.67 -13.18
C CYS A 185 -4.82 -8.80 -13.17
N TYR A 186 -3.92 -8.98 -12.20
CA TYR A 186 -2.57 -8.39 -12.21
C TYR A 186 -1.62 -9.14 -13.14
N CYS A 187 -1.91 -10.41 -13.47
CA CYS A 187 -1.12 -11.15 -14.44
C CYS A 187 -1.29 -10.54 -15.84
N PRO A 188 -0.20 -10.19 -16.55
CA PRO A 188 -0.27 -9.63 -17.89
C PRO A 188 -1.00 -10.54 -18.87
N LYS A 189 -1.72 -9.98 -19.84
CA LYS A 189 -2.33 -10.76 -20.92
C LYS A 189 -1.26 -11.56 -21.67
N GLY A 190 -1.55 -12.84 -21.96
CA GLY A 190 -0.64 -13.75 -22.65
C GLY A 190 0.42 -14.42 -21.76
N GLU A 191 0.54 -14.03 -20.48
CA GLU A 191 1.36 -14.77 -19.51
C GLU A 191 0.56 -15.89 -18.85
N THR A 192 1.23 -16.97 -18.46
CA THR A 192 0.61 -18.07 -17.72
C THR A 192 0.49 -17.71 -16.23
N ILE A 193 -0.57 -18.20 -15.58
CA ILE A 193 -0.78 -18.02 -14.13
C ILE A 193 0.45 -18.48 -13.35
N ASN A 194 1.04 -19.62 -13.75
CA ASN A 194 2.25 -20.17 -13.13
C ASN A 194 3.43 -19.20 -13.18
N ARG A 195 3.56 -18.36 -14.22
CA ARG A 195 4.65 -17.38 -14.30
C ARG A 195 4.41 -16.19 -13.37
N CYS A 196 3.15 -15.79 -13.22
CA CYS A 196 2.71 -14.68 -12.36
C CYS A 196 2.64 -15.07 -10.88
N GLU A 197 2.68 -16.36 -10.55
CA GLU A 197 2.61 -16.81 -9.17
C GLU A 197 3.81 -16.32 -8.33
N GLY A 198 3.50 -15.56 -7.27
CA GLY A 198 4.43 -15.00 -6.32
C GLY A 198 5.04 -13.66 -6.74
N VAL A 199 4.59 -13.05 -7.84
CA VAL A 199 5.16 -11.80 -8.38
C VAL A 199 4.10 -10.87 -8.97
N LEU A 200 4.39 -9.57 -8.96
CA LEU A 200 3.70 -8.56 -9.76
C LEU A 200 4.64 -8.08 -10.88
N PHE A 201 4.31 -8.39 -12.14
CA PHE A 201 5.05 -7.85 -13.29
C PHE A 201 4.77 -6.37 -13.50
N MET A 202 5.82 -5.55 -13.37
CA MET A 202 5.72 -4.09 -13.49
C MET A 202 5.70 -3.61 -14.95
N LYS A 203 5.95 -4.47 -15.94
CA LYS A 203 5.91 -4.11 -17.36
C LYS A 203 4.61 -3.43 -17.82
N GLN A 204 3.51 -3.62 -17.08
CA GLN A 204 2.22 -3.00 -17.36
C GLN A 204 2.17 -1.52 -16.96
N CYS A 205 2.86 -1.12 -15.89
CA CYS A 205 2.90 0.25 -15.38
C CYS A 205 4.19 1.00 -15.73
N LEU A 206 5.28 0.27 -16.00
CA LEU A 206 6.62 0.79 -16.31
C LEU A 206 7.00 0.57 -17.78
N ASP A 207 6.02 0.67 -18.68
CA ASP A 207 6.19 0.65 -20.14
C ASP A 207 7.16 -0.42 -20.65
N GLY A 208 6.85 -1.69 -20.34
CA GLY A 208 7.63 -2.82 -20.84
C GLY A 208 8.88 -3.16 -20.03
N ALA A 209 9.27 -2.38 -19.01
CA ALA A 209 10.45 -2.69 -18.22
C ALA A 209 10.41 -4.10 -17.60
N PRO A 210 11.52 -4.86 -17.65
CA PRO A 210 11.58 -6.26 -17.22
C PRO A 210 11.73 -6.36 -15.69
N LEU A 211 10.86 -5.66 -14.95
CA LEU A 211 10.86 -5.61 -13.50
C LEU A 211 9.65 -6.36 -12.94
N ALA A 212 9.85 -7.00 -11.78
CA ALA A 212 8.77 -7.62 -11.02
C ALA A 212 8.94 -7.37 -9.52
N LEU A 213 7.84 -7.13 -8.83
CA LEU A 213 7.79 -7.05 -7.36
C LEU A 213 7.41 -8.41 -6.76
N SER A 214 7.92 -8.70 -5.56
CA SER A 214 7.52 -9.86 -4.75
C SER A 214 7.74 -9.57 -3.26
N ASN A 215 7.38 -10.52 -2.40
CA ASN A 215 7.81 -10.46 -1.01
C ASN A 215 9.34 -10.71 -0.90
N PRO A 216 10.04 -10.09 0.07
CA PRO A 216 11.47 -10.34 0.28
C PRO A 216 11.81 -11.81 0.46
N HIS A 217 12.95 -12.21 -0.14
CA HIS A 217 13.40 -13.59 -0.25
C HIS A 217 12.35 -14.54 -0.84
N PHE A 218 11.44 -14.04 -1.67
CA PHE A 218 10.29 -14.80 -2.18
C PHE A 218 9.47 -15.46 -1.06
N LEU A 219 9.30 -14.76 0.08
CA LEU A 219 8.49 -15.22 1.20
C LEU A 219 7.14 -15.74 0.70
N GLN A 220 6.88 -17.01 1.04
CA GLN A 220 5.71 -17.80 0.67
C GLN A 220 5.53 -18.14 -0.83
N SER A 221 6.60 -18.13 -1.62
CA SER A 221 6.57 -18.61 -3.01
C SER A 221 7.51 -19.80 -3.23
N HIS A 222 7.01 -21.01 -2.94
CA HIS A 222 7.75 -22.27 -3.09
C HIS A 222 8.36 -22.46 -4.49
N ARG A 223 7.62 -22.06 -5.53
CA ARG A 223 8.08 -22.19 -6.92
C ARG A 223 9.29 -21.29 -7.22
N LEU A 224 9.29 -20.06 -6.71
CA LEU A 224 10.41 -19.12 -6.94
C LEU A 224 11.63 -19.52 -6.11
N LEU A 225 11.42 -19.96 -4.87
CA LEU A 225 12.47 -20.49 -3.99
C LEU A 225 13.20 -21.69 -4.61
N ALA A 226 12.47 -22.58 -5.30
CA ALA A 226 13.09 -23.73 -5.99
C ALA A 226 13.99 -23.35 -7.18
N ARG A 227 13.98 -22.08 -7.62
CA ARG A 227 14.70 -21.62 -8.83
C ARG A 227 15.93 -20.80 -8.51
N VAL A 228 16.10 -20.33 -7.28
CA VAL A 228 17.20 -19.45 -6.85
C VAL A 228 17.77 -19.94 -5.53
N GLN A 229 19.07 -20.20 -5.50
CA GLN A 229 19.78 -20.61 -4.28
C GLN A 229 20.17 -19.40 -3.42
N GLY A 230 20.30 -19.60 -2.10
CA GLY A 230 20.76 -18.56 -1.16
C GLY A 230 19.66 -17.68 -0.55
N LEU A 231 18.38 -18.00 -0.78
CA LEU A 231 17.26 -17.27 -0.18
C LEU A 231 16.78 -17.92 1.12
N HIS A 232 16.57 -17.11 2.16
CA HIS A 232 16.12 -17.55 3.48
C HIS A 232 14.87 -16.76 3.91
N PRO A 233 13.67 -17.10 3.40
CA PRO A 233 12.46 -16.38 3.73
C PRO A 233 12.08 -16.51 5.21
N ASP A 234 11.89 -15.39 5.91
CA ASP A 234 11.44 -15.33 7.29
C ASP A 234 10.35 -14.26 7.43
N ALA A 235 9.14 -14.64 7.87
CA ALA A 235 8.03 -13.71 8.06
C ALA A 235 8.35 -12.58 9.04
N LYS A 236 9.15 -12.83 10.08
CA LYS A 236 9.53 -11.82 11.08
C LYS A 236 10.34 -10.67 10.46
N HIS A 237 11.22 -11.00 9.52
CA HIS A 237 12.12 -10.04 8.89
C HIS A 237 11.61 -9.52 7.55
N HIS A 238 10.76 -10.28 6.85
CA HIS A 238 10.37 -10.00 5.47
C HIS A 238 8.90 -9.62 5.30
N GLN A 239 8.05 -9.77 6.32
CA GLN A 239 6.68 -9.26 6.27
C GLN A 239 6.66 -7.80 6.72
N GLY A 240 6.05 -6.92 5.91
CA GLY A 240 5.80 -5.53 6.28
C GLY A 240 4.66 -5.40 7.29
N PHE A 241 4.58 -4.24 7.94
CA PHE A 241 3.55 -3.94 8.92
C PHE A 241 3.21 -2.45 8.97
N LEU A 242 2.12 -2.12 9.62
CA LEU A 242 1.66 -0.77 9.89
C LEU A 242 1.06 -0.74 11.29
N GLU A 243 1.56 0.17 12.13
CA GLU A 243 1.01 0.51 13.44
C GLU A 243 0.21 1.80 13.30
N LEU A 244 -1.10 1.67 13.36
CA LEU A 244 -2.05 2.74 13.09
C LEU A 244 -2.66 3.25 14.39
N GLU A 245 -2.52 4.53 14.70
CA GLU A 245 -3.11 5.12 15.89
C GLU A 245 -4.65 5.05 15.84
N ARG A 246 -5.28 4.64 16.94
CA ARG A 246 -6.68 4.16 16.96
C ARG A 246 -7.74 5.25 16.85
N THR A 247 -7.40 6.51 17.12
CA THR A 247 -8.36 7.60 17.23
C THR A 247 -8.33 8.53 16.02
N LEU A 248 -7.18 9.12 15.73
CA LEU A 248 -6.91 10.00 14.59
C LEU A 248 -6.64 9.21 13.30
N GLY A 249 -6.22 7.95 13.40
CA GLY A 249 -5.88 7.12 12.25
C GLY A 249 -4.58 7.54 11.57
N SER A 250 -3.65 8.13 12.32
CA SER A 250 -2.30 8.47 11.86
C SER A 250 -1.36 7.27 11.96
N SER A 251 -0.47 7.11 11.00
CA SER A 251 0.58 6.07 11.06
C SER A 251 1.62 6.41 12.13
N ALA A 252 1.71 5.58 13.17
CA ALA A 252 2.70 5.72 14.25
C ALA A 252 4.03 5.06 13.86
N GLU A 253 3.96 3.89 13.24
CA GLU A 253 5.10 3.19 12.67
C GLU A 253 4.66 2.43 11.43
N VAL A 254 5.49 2.40 10.38
CA VAL A 254 5.22 1.64 9.17
C VAL A 254 6.51 1.03 8.67
N SER A 255 6.41 -0.15 8.06
CA SER A 255 7.49 -0.82 7.36
C SER A 255 6.90 -1.53 6.14
N ILE A 256 7.15 -0.99 4.96
CA ILE A 256 6.76 -1.58 3.68
C ILE A 256 7.97 -2.34 3.14
N ARG A 257 7.85 -3.66 3.06
CA ARG A 257 8.95 -4.55 2.67
C ARG A 257 8.62 -5.25 1.36
N VAL A 258 9.36 -4.92 0.30
CA VAL A 258 9.15 -5.52 -1.02
C VAL A 258 10.50 -5.83 -1.68
N GLN A 259 10.48 -6.78 -2.60
CA GLN A 259 11.64 -7.18 -3.37
C GLN A 259 11.48 -6.82 -4.84
N LEU A 260 12.49 -6.17 -5.38
CA LEU A 260 12.63 -5.90 -6.80
C LEU A 260 13.39 -7.04 -7.48
N ASN A 261 12.85 -7.50 -8.60
CA ASN A 261 13.35 -8.65 -9.35
C ASN A 261 13.45 -8.31 -10.83
N LEU A 262 14.40 -8.92 -11.52
CA LEU A 262 14.57 -8.84 -12.96
C LEU A 262 13.86 -10.03 -13.64
N ASP A 263 12.98 -9.75 -14.59
CA ASP A 263 12.34 -10.74 -15.46
C ASP A 263 13.28 -11.07 -16.62
N LEU A 264 14.21 -11.99 -16.39
CA LEU A 264 15.20 -12.39 -17.38
C LEU A 264 14.60 -13.44 -18.32
N LYS A 265 14.61 -13.14 -19.62
CA LYS A 265 14.17 -14.04 -20.69
C LYS A 265 15.23 -14.08 -21.78
N PRO A 266 15.34 -15.20 -22.52
CA PRO A 266 16.21 -15.24 -23.67
C PRO A 266 15.79 -14.20 -24.71
N TYR A 267 16.79 -13.53 -25.28
CA TYR A 267 16.59 -12.52 -26.31
C TYR A 267 17.46 -12.84 -27.52
N SER A 268 16.83 -13.34 -28.59
CA SER A 268 17.53 -13.91 -29.74
C SER A 268 18.42 -12.91 -30.49
N ALA A 269 18.10 -11.62 -30.44
CA ALA A 269 18.88 -10.58 -31.11
C ALA A 269 20.22 -10.32 -30.40
N VAL A 270 20.36 -10.65 -29.11
CA VAL A 270 21.63 -10.55 -28.38
C VAL A 270 22.13 -11.96 -28.10
N GLN A 271 23.14 -12.41 -28.85
CA GLN A 271 23.64 -13.79 -28.78
C GLN A 271 23.97 -14.25 -27.34
N ARG A 272 24.51 -13.35 -26.51
CA ARG A 272 24.81 -13.60 -25.09
C ARG A 272 23.56 -13.90 -24.26
N LEU A 273 22.42 -13.31 -24.60
CA LEU A 273 21.15 -13.51 -23.90
C LEU A 273 20.38 -14.74 -24.41
N ASN A 274 20.80 -15.38 -25.50
CA ASN A 274 20.02 -16.45 -26.13
C ASN A 274 20.05 -17.78 -25.34
N SER A 275 21.02 -17.97 -24.44
CA SER A 275 21.20 -19.20 -23.66
C SER A 275 20.52 -19.21 -22.29
N PHE A 276 19.88 -18.10 -21.89
CA PHE A 276 19.26 -18.01 -20.56
C PHE A 276 17.97 -18.81 -20.46
N ARG A 277 17.85 -19.57 -19.37
CA ARG A 277 16.55 -20.08 -18.95
C ARG A 277 15.73 -18.93 -18.37
N PRO A 278 14.45 -18.77 -18.74
CA PRO A 278 13.59 -17.78 -18.11
C PRO A 278 13.61 -17.90 -16.59
N VAL A 279 13.92 -16.79 -15.91
CA VAL A 279 14.04 -16.72 -14.46
C VAL A 279 13.62 -15.34 -13.95
N ILE A 280 12.96 -15.32 -12.79
CA ILE A 280 12.75 -14.09 -12.02
C ILE A 280 13.92 -14.00 -11.05
N MET A 281 14.91 -13.17 -11.39
CA MET A 281 16.14 -13.04 -10.62
C MET A 281 15.95 -11.97 -9.53
N PRO A 282 16.06 -12.30 -8.24
CA PRO A 282 16.04 -11.29 -7.19
C PRO A 282 17.23 -10.35 -7.37
N TYR A 283 16.96 -9.04 -7.30
CA TYR A 283 18.00 -8.03 -7.45
C TYR A 283 18.32 -7.36 -6.12
N LEU A 284 17.32 -6.77 -5.48
CA LEU A 284 17.40 -6.20 -4.14
C LEU A 284 16.03 -6.23 -3.49
N TRP A 285 15.99 -6.18 -2.16
CA TRP A 285 14.78 -5.86 -1.41
C TRP A 285 15.05 -4.63 -0.55
N PHE A 286 13.99 -3.92 -0.21
CA PHE A 286 14.09 -2.73 0.62
C PHE A 286 12.99 -2.72 1.69
N ASP A 287 13.31 -2.09 2.80
CA ASP A 287 12.40 -1.75 3.89
C ASP A 287 12.21 -0.24 3.88
N GLU A 288 11.08 0.21 3.34
CA GLU A 288 10.68 1.62 3.44
C GLU A 288 9.83 1.78 4.70
N GLY A 289 10.45 2.31 5.74
CA GLY A 289 9.80 2.47 7.04
C GLY A 289 9.90 3.89 7.58
N ALA A 290 8.95 4.22 8.45
CA ALA A 290 8.94 5.47 9.19
C ALA A 290 8.41 5.20 10.60
N LEU A 291 9.02 5.87 11.59
CA LEU A 291 8.59 5.87 12.98
C LEU A 291 8.33 7.31 13.38
N ILE A 292 7.21 7.56 14.05
CA ILE A 292 6.87 8.89 14.52
C ILE A 292 7.86 9.33 15.62
N GLU A 293 8.45 10.51 15.45
CA GLU A 293 9.49 11.04 16.34
C GLU A 293 9.29 12.52 16.69
N GLY A 294 10.03 13.00 17.69
CA GLY A 294 10.12 14.41 18.04
C GLY A 294 8.79 15.06 18.39
N TYR A 295 8.60 16.30 17.94
CA TYR A 295 7.41 17.09 18.22
C TYR A 295 6.12 16.42 17.73
N LEU A 296 6.15 15.81 16.54
CA LEU A 296 4.98 15.17 15.94
C LEU A 296 4.48 14.00 16.81
N HIS A 297 5.40 13.23 17.37
CA HIS A 297 5.08 12.14 18.29
C HIS A 297 4.27 12.63 19.50
N TYR A 298 4.76 13.64 20.20
CA TYR A 298 4.06 14.19 21.37
C TYR A 298 2.71 14.82 21.00
N LEU A 299 2.64 15.49 19.85
CA LEU A 299 1.39 16.09 19.38
C LEU A 299 0.31 15.03 19.14
N ILE A 300 0.64 13.95 18.42
CA ILE A 300 -0.31 12.86 18.13
C ILE A 300 -0.68 12.14 19.42
N MET A 301 0.29 11.87 20.30
CA MET A 301 0.02 11.23 21.59
C MET A 301 -0.94 12.05 22.46
N ILE A 302 -0.66 13.34 22.66
CA ILE A 302 -1.52 14.23 23.47
C ILE A 302 -2.90 14.36 22.85
N ALA A 303 -2.99 14.53 21.52
CA ALA A 303 -4.27 14.65 20.83
C ALA A 303 -5.10 13.36 20.93
N SER A 304 -4.48 12.20 20.71
CA SER A 304 -5.09 10.88 20.86
C SER A 304 -5.66 10.70 22.27
N TRP A 305 -4.82 10.89 23.30
CA TRP A 305 -5.25 10.75 24.70
C TRP A 305 -6.33 11.74 25.09
N THR A 306 -6.25 12.98 24.62
CA THR A 306 -7.28 13.99 24.92
C THR A 306 -8.63 13.56 24.37
N ILE A 307 -8.67 13.02 23.15
CA ILE A 307 -9.91 12.53 22.55
C ILE A 307 -10.41 11.30 23.29
N GLU A 308 -9.57 10.29 23.54
CA GLU A 308 -9.95 9.08 24.27
C GLU A 308 -10.52 9.42 25.66
N LEU A 309 -9.81 10.23 26.44
CA LEU A 309 -10.26 10.66 27.77
C LEU A 309 -11.55 11.48 27.72
N SER A 310 -11.71 12.34 26.70
CA SER A 310 -12.95 13.10 26.53
C SER A 310 -14.14 12.19 26.24
N GLN A 311 -13.96 11.15 25.41
CA GLN A 311 -15.01 10.18 25.08
C GLN A 311 -15.44 9.41 26.32
N GLU A 312 -14.49 8.91 27.11
CA GLU A 312 -14.78 8.23 28.38
C GLU A 312 -15.50 9.14 29.38
N LEU A 313 -15.08 10.40 29.50
CA LEU A 313 -15.76 11.38 30.34
C LEU A 313 -17.20 11.65 29.89
N PHE A 314 -17.44 11.81 28.58
CA PHE A 314 -18.79 11.99 28.04
C PHE A 314 -19.68 10.77 28.26
N ILE A 315 -19.15 9.57 28.09
CA ILE A 315 -19.87 8.32 28.38
C ILE A 315 -20.24 8.27 29.88
N LEU A 316 -19.29 8.58 30.77
CA LEU A 316 -19.55 8.62 32.20
C LEU A 316 -20.64 9.64 32.57
N LEU A 317 -20.54 10.89 32.09
CA LEU A 317 -21.56 11.91 32.35
C LEU A 317 -22.93 11.52 31.78
N GLY A 318 -22.95 10.91 30.59
CA GLY A 318 -24.15 10.39 29.95
C GLY A 318 -24.83 9.30 30.78
N THR A 319 -24.06 8.31 31.29
CA THR A 319 -24.59 7.24 32.13
C THR A 319 -25.15 7.75 33.46
N ILE A 320 -24.46 8.72 34.09
CA ILE A 320 -24.96 9.39 35.31
C ILE A 320 -26.27 10.13 35.00
N GLY A 321 -26.34 10.85 33.88
CA GLY A 321 -27.56 11.54 33.44
C GLY A 321 -28.74 10.61 33.25
N VAL A 322 -28.55 9.49 32.55
CA VAL A 322 -29.58 8.44 32.36
C VAL A 322 -30.05 7.88 33.70
N PHE A 323 -29.13 7.58 34.62
CA PHE A 323 -29.46 7.08 35.95
C PHE A 323 -30.32 8.05 36.76
N LEU A 324 -30.00 9.35 36.73
CA LEU A 324 -30.79 10.39 37.39
C LEU A 324 -32.19 10.53 36.79
N ILE A 325 -32.32 10.42 35.46
CA ILE A 325 -33.61 10.44 34.76
C ILE A 325 -34.47 9.25 35.20
N ILE A 326 -33.90 8.04 35.23
CA ILE A 326 -34.60 6.82 35.68
C ILE A 326 -35.10 7.00 37.12
N LYS A 327 -34.25 7.50 38.03
CA LYS A 327 -34.65 7.82 39.41
C LYS A 327 -35.77 8.85 39.48
N GLY A 328 -35.71 9.89 38.65
CA GLY A 328 -36.75 10.92 38.55
C GLY A 328 -38.09 10.34 38.10
N ILE A 329 -38.10 9.55 37.03
CA ILE A 329 -39.30 8.88 36.50
C ILE A 329 -39.87 7.91 37.55
N ALA A 330 -39.04 7.08 38.18
CA ALA A 330 -39.47 6.17 39.23
C ALA A 330 -40.14 6.91 40.40
N LYS A 331 -39.59 8.05 40.82
CA LYS A 331 -40.18 8.91 41.87
C LYS A 331 -41.54 9.48 41.45
N ILE A 332 -41.71 9.87 40.18
CA ILE A 332 -43.00 10.37 39.66
C ILE A 332 -44.03 9.24 39.60
N ILE A 333 -43.65 8.06 39.10
CA ILE A 333 -44.53 6.88 39.05
C ILE A 333 -44.95 6.49 40.48
N TYR A 334 -44.01 6.42 41.41
CA TYR A 334 -44.28 6.13 42.82
C TYR A 334 -45.28 7.13 43.43
N LYS A 335 -45.09 8.44 43.18
CA LYS A 335 -46.04 9.47 43.62
C LYS A 335 -47.43 9.30 42.99
N ARG A 336 -47.52 8.95 41.70
CA ARG A 336 -48.80 8.68 41.01
C ARG A 336 -49.51 7.45 41.56
N ILE A 337 -48.79 6.36 41.82
CA ILE A 337 -49.35 5.14 42.42
C ILE A 337 -49.93 5.44 43.81
N ILE A 338 -49.20 6.17 44.66
CA ILE A 338 -49.70 6.57 45.99
C ILE A 338 -50.93 7.47 45.87
N LYS A 339 -50.92 8.44 44.93
CA LYS A 339 -52.08 9.32 44.72
C LYS A 339 -53.31 8.52 44.27
N ASN A 340 -53.15 7.56 43.36
CA ASN A 340 -54.26 6.71 42.90
C ASN A 340 -54.77 5.76 43.99
N LYS A 341 -53.89 5.21 44.85
CA LYS A 341 -54.32 4.42 46.02
C LYS A 341 -55.17 5.21 47.02
N LYS A 342 -54.99 6.54 47.12
CA LYS A 342 -55.82 7.40 47.98
C LYS A 342 -57.20 7.75 47.39
N ILE A 343 -57.48 7.42 46.12
CA ILE A 343 -58.73 7.78 45.42
C ILE A 343 -59.73 6.61 45.35
N ILE A 344 -59.33 5.39 45.75
CA ILE A 344 -60.26 4.26 45.91
C ILE A 344 -60.66 4.24 47.40
N PRO A 345 -61.85 4.74 47.80
CA PRO A 345 -62.33 4.58 49.16
C PRO A 345 -62.72 3.11 49.39
N ASP A 346 -62.37 2.57 50.57
CA ASP A 346 -62.94 1.33 51.10
C ASP A 346 -64.46 1.46 51.10
N HIS A 347 -65.12 0.77 50.17
CA HIS A 347 -66.51 0.40 50.32
C HIS A 347 -66.50 -1.05 50.80
N ASP A 348 -66.42 -1.25 52.11
CA ASP A 348 -66.87 -2.50 52.72
C ASP A 348 -67.52 -2.27 54.10
N GLU A 349 -68.71 -2.85 54.20
CA GLU A 349 -69.37 -3.38 55.39
C GLU A 349 -69.87 -2.41 56.47
N SER A 350 -71.09 -1.88 56.27
CA SER A 350 -72.05 -1.72 57.37
C SER A 350 -73.29 -2.58 57.08
N ASN A 351 -73.27 -3.84 57.51
CA ASN A 351 -74.51 -4.56 57.77
C ASN A 351 -74.33 -5.62 58.88
N SER A 352 -75.36 -5.72 59.71
CA SER A 352 -75.61 -6.72 60.75
C SER A 352 -74.88 -6.56 62.09
N ASN A 353 -75.47 -5.74 62.96
CA ASN A 353 -75.65 -6.10 64.38
C ASN A 353 -76.94 -5.47 64.93
N GLY A 354 -77.91 -6.31 65.32
CA GLY A 354 -78.86 -5.97 66.39
C GLY A 354 -80.36 -6.01 66.08
N LYS A 355 -80.96 -7.17 66.44
CA LYS A 355 -82.33 -7.41 66.92
C LYS A 355 -83.54 -7.28 65.99
#